data_AF-A0A7Y1QCW5-F1
#
_entry.id   AF-A0A7Y1QCW5-F1
#
_cell.length_a   1.000
_cell.length_b   1.000
_cell.length_c   1.000
_cell.angle_alpha   90.00
_cell.angle_beta   90.00
_cell.angle_gamma   90.00
#
_symmetry.space_group_name_H-M   'P 1'
#
loop_
_entity.id
_entity.type
_entity.pdbx_description
1 polymer ?
#
loop_
_entity_poly.entity_id
_entity_poly.type
_entity_poly.pdbx_seq_one_letter_code
_entity_poly.pdbx_strand_id
1 'polypeptide(L)'
;MTGTDEHLLCEFDASKRVRVQKEHKDPSKAFVSYEPTRAALMNGQERSIFQRWLAARYRRSSFPDEFDRRLRDTKVADRLARLFKESGNHIPAVFFDVDQGTERTREGSDDLYELAILVLYKTDEDPETAEEAALAAAKAIDELFLSRCRTGANQAWEWIELTEINVISDEALTYGQSLNLIRWQADYVSLRSDPAQPIFDV
;
A
#
# COMPACT_ATOMS: atom_id res chain seq x y z
N MET A 1 39.76 -35.43 -17.18
CA MET A 1 38.37 -35.85 -16.90
C MET A 1 37.50 -34.61 -17.03
N THR A 2 37.00 -34.33 -18.23
CA THR A 2 36.07 -33.21 -18.49
C THR A 2 34.67 -33.79 -18.53
N GLY A 3 34.01 -33.83 -17.38
CA GLY A 3 32.60 -34.19 -17.29
C GLY A 3 31.79 -33.08 -17.95
N THR A 4 31.05 -33.43 -18.99
CA THR A 4 30.02 -32.58 -19.58
C THR A 4 28.92 -32.46 -18.54
N ASP A 5 28.78 -31.29 -17.90
CA ASP A 5 27.61 -30.99 -17.07
C ASP A 5 26.39 -31.00 -17.99
N GLU A 6 25.65 -32.10 -17.97
CA GLU A 6 24.40 -32.26 -18.71
C GLU A 6 23.33 -31.39 -18.04
N HIS A 7 23.20 -30.14 -18.50
CA HIS A 7 22.14 -29.26 -18.04
C HIS A 7 20.79 -29.84 -18.46
N LEU A 8 19.96 -30.21 -17.47
CA LEU A 8 18.59 -30.65 -17.70
C LEU A 8 17.73 -29.44 -18.10
N LEU A 9 17.38 -29.34 -19.39
CA LEU A 9 16.47 -28.32 -19.91
C LEU A 9 15.03 -28.85 -19.87
N CYS A 10 14.11 -28.05 -19.34
CA CYS A 10 12.67 -28.30 -19.42
C CYS A 10 12.01 -27.15 -20.18
N GLU A 11 11.42 -27.45 -21.33
CA GLU A 11 10.65 -26.49 -22.12
C GLU A 11 9.15 -26.76 -21.91
N PHE A 12 8.41 -25.71 -21.56
CA PHE A 12 6.96 -25.77 -21.42
C PHE A 12 6.32 -25.16 -22.66
N ASP A 13 5.53 -25.95 -23.39
CA ASP A 13 4.68 -25.42 -24.45
C ASP A 13 3.52 -24.63 -23.80
N ALA A 14 3.58 -23.30 -23.92
CA ALA A 14 2.67 -22.35 -23.28
C ALA A 14 1.20 -22.47 -23.77
N SER A 15 0.94 -23.26 -24.81
CA SER A 15 -0.40 -23.43 -25.37
C SER A 15 -1.36 -24.24 -24.49
N LYS A 16 -0.87 -24.93 -23.45
CA LYS A 16 -1.70 -25.76 -22.55
C LYS A 16 -1.31 -25.59 -21.08
N ARG A 17 -2.31 -25.58 -20.21
CA ARG A 17 -2.09 -25.67 -18.75
C ARG A 17 -1.53 -27.05 -18.40
N VAL A 18 -0.27 -27.11 -17.98
CA VAL A 18 0.37 -28.34 -17.49
C VAL A 18 0.54 -28.26 -15.98
N ARG A 19 0.18 -29.34 -15.28
CA ARG A 19 0.43 -29.44 -13.84
C ARG A 19 1.88 -29.86 -13.62
N VAL A 20 2.69 -28.94 -13.09
CA VAL A 20 4.08 -29.22 -12.73
C VAL A 20 4.15 -29.63 -11.26
N GLN A 21 4.76 -30.77 -10.97
CA GLN A 21 4.94 -31.22 -9.59
C GLN A 21 6.14 -30.49 -8.97
N LYS A 22 5.87 -29.74 -7.89
CA LYS A 22 6.92 -29.02 -7.14
C LYS A 22 7.95 -29.99 -6.54
N GLU A 23 7.48 -31.14 -6.07
CA GLU A 23 8.27 -32.22 -5.49
C GLU A 23 7.99 -33.52 -6.24
N HIS A 24 9.01 -34.34 -6.47
CA HIS A 24 8.87 -35.62 -7.15
C HIS A 24 9.81 -36.66 -6.52
N LYS A 25 9.40 -37.94 -6.49
CA LYS A 25 10.20 -39.03 -5.86
C LYS A 25 11.55 -39.24 -6.52
N ASP A 26 11.62 -38.97 -7.82
CA ASP A 26 12.85 -38.88 -8.60
C ASP A 26 13.27 -37.40 -8.67
N PRO A 27 14.38 -36.98 -8.02
CA PRO A 27 14.81 -35.59 -7.93
C PRO A 27 15.03 -34.94 -9.29
N SER A 28 15.49 -35.69 -10.30
CA SER A 28 15.73 -35.18 -11.66
C SER A 28 14.46 -34.68 -12.37
N LYS A 29 13.28 -35.02 -11.84
CA LYS A 29 11.97 -34.62 -12.35
C LYS A 29 11.25 -33.61 -11.45
N ALA A 30 11.86 -33.22 -10.33
CA ALA A 30 11.32 -32.18 -9.47
C ALA A 30 11.54 -30.81 -10.10
N PHE A 31 10.56 -29.91 -10.02
CA PHE A 31 10.67 -28.58 -10.61
C PHE A 31 11.91 -27.80 -10.15
N VAL A 32 12.29 -27.98 -8.88
CA VAL A 32 13.47 -27.34 -8.26
C VAL A 32 14.80 -27.73 -8.91
N SER A 33 14.83 -28.83 -9.67
CA SER A 33 16.04 -29.35 -10.31
C SER A 33 16.27 -28.82 -11.72
N TYR A 34 15.35 -28.01 -12.26
CA TYR A 34 15.53 -27.34 -13.55
C TYR A 34 16.08 -25.93 -13.34
N GLU A 35 17.10 -25.56 -14.12
CA GLU A 35 17.60 -24.19 -14.16
C GLU A 35 16.75 -23.35 -15.14
N PRO A 36 16.51 -22.06 -14.83
CA PRO A 36 15.92 -21.14 -15.81
C PRO A 36 16.79 -21.06 -17.07
N THR A 37 16.15 -21.01 -18.24
CA THR A 37 16.85 -20.85 -19.52
C THR A 37 17.78 -19.63 -19.47
N ARG A 38 19.04 -19.79 -19.92
CA ARG A 38 20.04 -18.70 -19.91
C ARG A 38 19.62 -17.47 -20.71
N ALA A 39 18.78 -17.65 -21.73
CA ALA A 39 18.17 -16.57 -22.52
C ALA A 39 17.13 -15.73 -21.75
N ALA A 40 16.63 -16.23 -20.61
CA ALA A 40 15.67 -15.56 -19.74
C ALA A 40 16.31 -15.08 -18.42
N LEU A 41 17.63 -15.16 -18.29
CA LEU A 41 18.34 -14.63 -17.12
C LEU A 41 18.40 -13.11 -17.21
N MET A 42 17.86 -12.43 -16.20
CA MET A 42 17.96 -10.99 -16.08
C MET A 42 19.43 -10.59 -15.91
N ASN A 43 19.87 -9.61 -16.70
CA ASN A 43 21.13 -8.93 -16.46
C ASN A 43 21.05 -8.05 -15.19
N GLY A 44 22.18 -7.49 -14.74
CA GLY A 44 22.23 -6.72 -13.49
C GLY A 44 21.29 -5.51 -13.46
N GLN A 45 21.07 -4.85 -14.61
CA GLN A 45 20.17 -3.71 -14.73
C GLN A 45 18.71 -4.16 -14.68
N GLU A 46 18.33 -5.21 -15.43
CA GLU A 46 16.99 -5.81 -15.42
C GLU A 46 16.62 -6.31 -14.02
N ARG A 47 17.57 -6.96 -13.33
CA ARG A 47 17.39 -7.39 -11.95
C ARG A 47 17.17 -6.20 -11.01
N SER A 48 17.93 -5.12 -11.17
CA SER A 48 17.77 -3.90 -10.36
C SER A 48 16.42 -3.22 -10.61
N ILE A 49 15.98 -3.15 -11.87
CA ILE A 49 14.66 -2.65 -12.26
C ILE A 49 13.56 -3.53 -11.67
N PHE A 50 13.68 -4.85 -11.79
CA PHE A 50 12.71 -5.80 -11.25
C PHE A 50 12.66 -5.76 -9.72
N GLN A 51 13.81 -5.65 -9.05
CA GLN A 51 13.87 -5.46 -7.60
C GLN A 51 13.23 -4.14 -7.17
N ARG A 52 13.45 -3.05 -7.91
CA ARG A 52 12.80 -1.76 -7.64
C ARG A 52 11.30 -1.83 -7.90
N TRP A 53 10.88 -2.54 -8.95
CA TRP A 53 9.47 -2.74 -9.28
C TRP A 53 8.77 -3.63 -8.24
N LEU A 54 9.41 -4.72 -7.80
CA LEU A 54 8.96 -5.55 -6.68
C LEU A 54 8.93 -4.75 -5.39
N ALA A 55 9.99 -4.01 -5.06
CA ALA A 55 10.02 -3.15 -3.90
C ALA A 55 8.91 -2.10 -3.99
N ALA A 56 8.62 -1.51 -5.15
CA ALA A 56 7.51 -0.57 -5.30
C ALA A 56 6.13 -1.26 -5.23
N ARG A 57 6.02 -2.52 -5.68
CA ARG A 57 4.78 -3.32 -5.69
C ARG A 57 4.46 -3.94 -4.33
N TYR A 58 5.47 -4.33 -3.57
CA TYR A 58 5.38 -4.90 -2.21
C TYR A 58 5.65 -3.86 -1.11
N ARG A 59 6.21 -2.68 -1.43
CA ARG A 59 6.00 -1.41 -0.70
C ARG A 59 4.76 -0.67 -1.18
N ARG A 60 3.84 -1.31 -1.93
CA ARG A 60 2.44 -0.93 -1.78
C ARG A 60 2.09 -1.34 -0.36
N SER A 61 2.38 -0.45 0.58
CA SER A 61 1.95 -0.57 1.94
C SER A 61 0.44 -0.40 1.89
N SER A 62 -0.26 -1.49 1.62
CA SER A 62 -1.63 -1.62 2.03
C SER A 62 -1.60 -1.54 3.54
N PHE A 63 -2.49 -0.72 4.10
CA PHE A 63 -2.72 -0.78 5.52
C PHE A 63 -3.08 -2.21 5.93
N PRO A 64 -2.88 -2.61 7.20
CA PRO A 64 -3.37 -3.89 7.68
C PRO A 64 -4.83 -4.10 7.27
N ASP A 65 -5.18 -5.29 6.78
CA ASP A 65 -6.52 -5.59 6.25
C ASP A 65 -7.65 -5.22 7.22
N GLU A 66 -7.40 -5.41 8.52
CA GLU A 66 -8.32 -5.08 9.60
C GLU A 66 -8.40 -3.57 9.87
N PHE A 67 -7.30 -2.81 9.73
CA PHE A 67 -7.36 -1.34 9.76
C PHE A 67 -8.26 -0.82 8.62
N ASP A 68 -8.02 -1.32 7.41
CA ASP A 68 -8.79 -0.97 6.22
C ASP A 68 -10.28 -1.29 6.38
N ARG A 69 -10.58 -2.44 6.97
CA ARG A 69 -11.95 -2.82 7.31
C ARG A 69 -12.58 -1.86 8.31
N ARG A 70 -11.89 -1.53 9.41
CA ARG A 70 -12.40 -0.59 10.43
C ARG A 70 -12.63 0.80 9.85
N LEU A 71 -11.73 1.28 8.96
CA LEU A 71 -11.87 2.56 8.29
C LEU A 71 -13.13 2.63 7.40
N ARG A 72 -13.51 1.50 6.78
CA ARG A 72 -14.76 1.35 6.02
C ARG A 72 -16.00 1.21 6.92
N ASP A 73 -15.94 0.36 7.93
CA ASP A 73 -17.08 0.04 8.80
C ASP A 73 -17.50 1.28 9.62
N THR A 74 -16.54 2.11 10.04
CA THR A 74 -16.78 3.42 10.67
C THR A 74 -17.26 4.50 9.69
N LYS A 75 -17.24 4.22 8.38
CA LYS A 75 -17.49 5.13 7.25
C LYS A 75 -16.59 6.37 7.23
N VAL A 76 -15.44 6.30 7.90
CA VAL A 76 -14.44 7.36 7.87
C VAL A 76 -13.85 7.48 6.47
N ALA A 77 -13.52 6.36 5.82
CA ALA A 77 -12.97 6.35 4.46
C ALA A 77 -13.85 7.14 3.46
N ASP A 78 -15.16 6.90 3.47
CA ASP A 78 -16.11 7.57 2.55
C ASP A 78 -16.18 9.08 2.80
N ARG A 79 -16.10 9.51 4.06
CA ARG A 79 -16.18 10.92 4.43
C ARG A 79 -14.87 11.66 4.15
N LEU A 80 -13.73 11.01 4.41
CA LEU A 80 -12.43 11.51 4.01
C LEU A 80 -12.34 11.70 2.49
N ALA A 81 -12.83 10.73 1.71
CA ALA A 81 -12.84 10.83 0.25
C ALA A 81 -13.63 12.05 -0.24
N ARG A 82 -14.77 12.37 0.40
CA ARG A 82 -15.55 13.57 0.08
C ARG A 82 -14.82 14.86 0.46
N LEU A 83 -14.27 14.92 1.67
CA LEU A 83 -13.52 16.06 2.15
C LEU A 83 -12.37 16.41 1.19
N PHE A 84 -11.56 15.43 0.81
CA PHE A 84 -10.43 15.67 -0.08
C PHE A 84 -10.83 15.93 -1.53
N LYS A 85 -12.00 15.45 -1.98
CA LYS A 85 -12.53 15.83 -3.29
C LYS A 85 -12.86 17.32 -3.36
N GLU A 86 -13.37 17.89 -2.27
CA GLU A 86 -13.68 19.32 -2.16
C GLU A 86 -12.41 20.17 -2.05
N SER A 87 -11.36 19.66 -1.40
CA SER A 87 -10.08 20.36 -1.18
C SER A 87 -8.97 20.02 -2.21
N GLY A 88 -9.27 19.22 -3.24
CA GLY A 88 -8.26 18.54 -4.06
C GLY A 88 -7.33 19.43 -4.88
N ASN A 89 -7.68 20.70 -5.10
CA ASN A 89 -6.81 21.65 -5.77
C ASN A 89 -5.64 22.12 -4.87
N HIS A 90 -5.89 22.18 -3.56
CA HIS A 90 -4.96 22.71 -2.56
C HIS A 90 -4.18 21.61 -1.84
N ILE A 91 -4.76 20.42 -1.70
CA ILE A 91 -4.21 19.30 -0.92
C ILE A 91 -3.76 18.18 -1.89
N PRO A 92 -2.49 18.15 -2.34
CA PRO A 92 -2.00 17.15 -3.29
C PRO A 92 -1.98 15.74 -2.73
N ALA A 93 -1.75 15.58 -1.42
CA ALA A 93 -1.61 14.29 -0.78
C ALA A 93 -1.96 14.32 0.69
N VAL A 94 -2.38 13.15 1.17
CA VAL A 94 -2.57 12.86 2.58
C VAL A 94 -1.85 11.55 2.84
N PHE A 95 -1.10 11.49 3.93
CA PHE A 95 -0.39 10.30 4.32
C PHE A 95 -0.86 9.82 5.68
N PHE A 96 -0.94 8.51 5.83
CA PHE A 96 -1.25 7.85 7.08
C PHE A 96 0.00 7.15 7.59
N ASP A 97 0.24 7.34 8.87
CA ASP A 97 1.16 6.53 9.66
C ASP A 97 0.33 5.71 10.65
N VAL A 98 0.24 4.40 10.41
CA VAL A 98 -0.52 3.46 11.24
C VAL A 98 0.43 2.69 12.11
N ASP A 99 0.25 2.75 13.43
CA ASP A 99 1.10 2.08 14.43
C ASP A 99 2.60 2.35 14.21
N GLN A 100 2.95 3.58 13.77
CA GLN A 100 4.33 4.00 13.49
C GLN A 100 5.03 3.11 12.44
N GLY A 101 4.26 2.67 11.44
CA GLY A 101 4.69 1.75 10.38
C GLY A 101 4.87 0.29 10.82
N THR A 102 4.47 -0.06 12.05
CA THR A 102 4.53 -1.44 12.53
C THR A 102 3.28 -2.21 12.15
N GLU A 103 3.42 -3.21 11.28
CA GLU A 103 2.29 -4.06 10.91
C GLU A 103 1.87 -4.95 12.09
N ARG A 104 0.71 -4.65 12.68
CA ARG A 104 0.08 -5.44 13.74
C ARG A 104 -1.35 -5.75 13.36
N THR A 105 -1.79 -6.98 13.64
CA THR A 105 -3.21 -7.31 13.57
C THR A 105 -3.83 -7.01 14.92
N ARG A 106 -4.84 -6.13 14.94
CA ARG A 106 -5.59 -5.75 16.13
C ARG A 106 -6.88 -6.53 16.24
N GLU A 107 -7.29 -6.91 17.45
CA GLU A 107 -8.51 -7.71 17.68
C GLU A 107 -9.54 -6.98 18.57
N GLY A 108 -10.80 -6.95 18.15
CA GLY A 108 -11.84 -6.27 18.92
C GLY A 108 -11.80 -4.74 18.79
N SER A 109 -12.83 -4.08 19.33
CA SER A 109 -12.99 -2.62 19.20
C SER A 109 -12.10 -1.82 20.14
N ASP A 110 -11.61 -2.44 21.21
CA ASP A 110 -10.80 -1.86 22.27
C ASP A 110 -9.28 -2.00 22.03
N ASP A 111 -8.85 -2.90 21.15
CA ASP A 111 -7.47 -2.95 20.65
C ASP A 111 -7.30 -2.00 19.46
N LEU A 112 -6.84 -0.78 19.73
CA LEU A 112 -6.87 0.34 18.80
C LEU A 112 -5.67 0.31 17.85
N TYR A 113 -5.90 0.74 16.61
CA TYR A 113 -4.81 1.25 15.78
C TYR A 113 -4.52 2.69 16.15
N GLU A 114 -3.25 3.03 16.37
CA GLU A 114 -2.81 4.42 16.46
C GLU A 114 -2.64 4.97 15.05
N LEU A 115 -3.21 6.14 14.79
CA LEU A 115 -3.14 6.80 13.50
C LEU A 115 -2.64 8.24 13.65
N ALA A 116 -1.53 8.54 12.99
CA ALA A 116 -1.12 9.90 12.70
C ALA A 116 -1.36 10.23 11.22
N ILE A 117 -1.82 11.45 10.94
CA ILE A 117 -2.14 11.91 9.60
C ILE A 117 -1.24 13.09 9.24
N LEU A 118 -0.66 13.05 8.04
CA LEU A 118 0.05 14.17 7.44
C LEU A 118 -0.73 14.70 6.24
N VAL A 119 -1.18 15.94 6.30
CA VAL A 119 -1.85 16.65 5.21
C VAL A 119 -0.83 17.54 4.51
N LEU A 120 -0.67 17.32 3.21
CA LEU A 120 0.27 18.08 2.38
C LEU A 120 -0.49 19.14 1.60
N TYR A 121 -0.09 20.41 1.68
CA TYR A 121 -0.63 21.50 0.85
C TYR A 121 0.37 21.99 -0.19
N LYS A 122 -0.11 22.51 -1.33
CA LYS A 122 0.78 23.02 -2.40
C LYS A 122 1.33 24.40 -2.10
N THR A 123 2.52 24.68 -2.61
CA THR A 123 3.14 26.02 -2.60
C THR A 123 3.21 26.69 -3.98
N ASP A 124 2.68 26.06 -5.03
CA ASP A 124 2.91 26.46 -6.43
C ASP A 124 2.17 27.73 -6.88
N GLU A 125 0.92 27.91 -6.48
CA GLU A 125 0.09 29.05 -6.92
C GLU A 125 -0.26 30.03 -5.78
N ASP A 126 -1.00 29.56 -4.78
CA ASP A 126 -1.47 30.37 -3.64
C ASP A 126 -1.26 29.59 -2.32
N PRO A 127 -0.06 29.68 -1.73
CA PRO A 127 0.30 28.91 -0.54
C PRO A 127 -0.56 29.24 0.68
N GLU A 128 -0.95 30.50 0.86
CA GLU A 128 -1.74 30.94 2.02
C GLU A 128 -3.14 30.32 1.96
N THR A 129 -3.83 30.44 0.83
CA THR A 129 -5.15 29.81 0.64
C THR A 129 -5.04 28.28 0.73
N ALA A 130 -3.97 27.68 0.22
CA ALA A 130 -3.77 26.24 0.28
C ALA A 130 -3.54 25.74 1.71
N GLU A 131 -2.77 26.48 2.51
CA GLU A 131 -2.55 26.21 3.93
C GLU A 131 -3.85 26.34 4.73
N GLU A 132 -4.62 27.40 4.53
CA GLU A 132 -5.93 27.58 5.17
C GLU A 132 -6.89 26.43 4.84
N ALA A 133 -6.95 26.01 3.58
CA ALA A 133 -7.75 24.86 3.15
C ALA A 133 -7.29 23.55 3.81
N ALA A 134 -5.97 23.35 3.96
CA ALA A 134 -5.41 22.18 4.61
C ALA A 134 -5.66 22.16 6.12
N LEU A 135 -5.57 23.31 6.80
CA LEU A 135 -5.93 23.47 8.21
C LEU A 135 -7.43 23.22 8.44
N ALA A 136 -8.29 23.73 7.55
CA ALA A 136 -9.72 23.45 7.59
C ALA A 136 -10.02 21.96 7.39
N ALA A 137 -9.33 21.30 6.46
CA ALA A 137 -9.43 19.86 6.27
C ALA A 137 -8.94 19.09 7.50
N ALA A 138 -7.80 19.47 8.09
CA ALA A 138 -7.29 18.86 9.32
C ALA A 138 -8.31 18.92 10.47
N LYS A 139 -8.96 20.08 10.65
CA LYS A 139 -10.03 20.22 11.64
C LYS A 139 -11.23 19.31 11.33
N ALA A 140 -11.66 19.24 10.07
CA ALA A 140 -12.76 18.37 9.67
C ALA A 140 -12.44 16.88 9.84
N ILE A 141 -11.17 16.48 9.67
CA ILE A 141 -10.67 15.13 9.94
C ILE A 141 -10.75 14.83 11.43
N ASP A 142 -10.27 15.74 12.29
CA ASP A 142 -10.32 15.57 13.74
C ASP A 142 -11.77 15.36 14.23
N GLU A 143 -12.69 16.24 13.82
CA GLU A 143 -14.12 16.13 14.13
C GLU A 143 -14.73 14.82 13.60
N LEU A 144 -14.30 14.37 12.42
CA LEU A 144 -14.73 13.11 11.83
C LEU A 144 -14.33 11.92 12.70
N PHE A 145 -13.06 11.82 13.10
CA PHE A 145 -12.56 10.73 13.93
C PHE A 145 -13.18 10.75 15.33
N LEU A 146 -13.31 11.92 15.95
CA LEU A 146 -14.03 12.07 17.21
C LEU A 146 -15.47 11.55 17.09
N SER A 147 -16.17 11.89 16.00
CA SER A 147 -17.57 11.47 15.81
C SER A 147 -17.76 9.98 15.51
N ARG A 148 -16.74 9.30 14.95
CA ARG A 148 -16.87 7.93 14.42
C ARG A 148 -16.08 6.86 15.16
N CYS A 149 -15.01 7.26 15.81
CA CYS A 149 -14.10 6.36 16.50
C CYS A 149 -14.01 6.67 18.00
N ARG A 150 -14.57 7.78 18.49
CA ARG A 150 -14.64 8.08 19.93
C ARG A 150 -16.03 7.82 20.51
N THR A 151 -16.54 6.61 20.25
CA THR A 151 -17.92 6.20 20.53
C THR A 151 -18.07 5.30 21.76
N GLY A 152 -16.97 4.88 22.36
CA GLY A 152 -16.98 3.97 23.52
C GLY A 152 -17.54 4.61 24.79
N ALA A 153 -17.67 3.78 25.83
CA ALA A 153 -18.10 4.24 27.15
C ALA A 153 -17.20 5.39 27.64
N ASN A 154 -17.80 6.45 28.17
CA ASN A 154 -17.11 7.69 28.58
C ASN A 154 -16.34 8.39 27.47
N GLN A 155 -16.78 8.27 26.20
CA GLN A 155 -16.06 8.84 25.05
C GLN A 155 -14.64 8.26 24.93
N ALA A 156 -14.51 6.96 25.20
CA ALA A 156 -13.30 6.22 24.89
C ALA A 156 -13.18 6.03 23.38
N TRP A 157 -11.95 5.94 22.89
CA TRP A 157 -11.65 5.53 21.53
C TRP A 157 -12.01 4.06 21.31
N GLU A 158 -12.45 3.77 20.10
CA GLU A 158 -12.76 2.46 19.56
C GLU A 158 -12.23 2.37 18.13
N TRP A 159 -11.75 1.18 17.75
CA TRP A 159 -11.24 0.83 16.43
C TRP A 159 -9.92 1.50 16.03
N ILE A 160 -9.90 2.83 15.99
CA ILE A 160 -8.81 3.68 15.51
C ILE A 160 -8.75 4.92 16.40
N GLU A 161 -7.61 5.13 17.06
CA GLU A 161 -7.30 6.35 17.79
C GLU A 161 -6.51 7.28 16.90
N LEU A 162 -7.06 8.47 16.65
CA LEU A 162 -6.34 9.54 15.98
C LEU A 162 -5.43 10.22 17.01
N THR A 163 -4.12 10.06 16.85
CA THR A 163 -3.11 10.58 17.79
C THR A 163 -2.63 11.97 17.39
N GLU A 164 -2.51 12.23 16.09
CA GLU A 164 -1.96 13.49 15.57
C GLU A 164 -2.44 13.80 14.15
N ILE A 165 -2.61 15.09 13.85
CA ILE A 165 -2.71 15.60 12.49
C ILE A 165 -1.67 16.69 12.30
N ASN A 166 -0.77 16.49 11.34
CA ASN A 166 0.22 17.45 10.92
C ASN A 166 -0.15 18.04 9.56
N VAL A 167 -0.03 19.36 9.42
CA VAL A 167 -0.22 20.07 8.15
C VAL A 167 1.14 20.65 7.75
N ILE A 168 1.64 20.28 6.58
CA ILE A 168 2.93 20.78 6.07
C ILE A 168 2.83 21.11 4.58
N SER A 169 3.72 21.97 4.09
CA SER A 169 3.85 22.21 2.66
C SER A 169 4.48 21.02 1.94
N ASP A 170 4.20 20.87 0.65
CA ASP A 170 4.83 19.88 -0.22
C ASP A 170 6.36 20.03 -0.33
N GLU A 171 6.88 21.24 -0.19
CA GLU A 171 8.31 21.53 -0.07
C GLU A 171 8.93 21.10 1.26
N ALA A 172 8.15 20.97 2.32
CA ALA A 172 8.63 20.58 3.65
C ALA A 172 8.65 19.05 3.87
N LEU A 173 8.14 18.26 2.91
CA LEU A 173 8.15 16.80 3.01
C LEU A 173 9.58 16.26 2.94
N THR A 174 10.06 15.70 4.04
CA THR A 174 11.40 15.10 4.06
C THR A 174 11.44 13.83 3.21
N TYR A 175 12.63 13.51 2.67
CA TYR A 175 12.84 12.27 1.95
C TYR A 175 12.59 11.02 2.82
N GLY A 176 12.87 11.11 4.13
CA GLY A 176 12.55 10.03 5.07
C GLY A 176 11.04 9.79 5.18
N GLN A 177 10.26 10.86 5.31
CA GLN A 177 8.79 10.77 5.34
C GLN A 177 8.24 10.20 4.03
N SER A 178 8.72 10.64 2.86
CA SER A 178 8.23 10.14 1.57
C SER A 178 8.54 8.65 1.34
N LEU A 179 9.56 8.11 2.01
CA LEU A 179 9.89 6.69 1.96
C LEU A 179 9.09 5.82 2.93
N ASN A 180 8.64 6.36 4.06
CA ASN A 180 8.05 5.58 5.15
C ASN A 180 6.54 5.77 5.30
N LEU A 181 6.02 6.93 4.90
CA LEU A 181 4.60 7.23 5.02
C LEU A 181 3.80 6.62 3.86
N ILE A 182 2.59 6.17 4.17
CA ILE A 182 1.68 5.57 3.21
C ILE A 182 0.74 6.64 2.69
N ARG A 183 0.82 6.96 1.39
CA ARG A 183 -0.16 7.88 0.79
C ARG A 183 -1.54 7.22 0.82
N TRP A 184 -2.49 7.85 1.51
CA TRP A 184 -3.87 7.43 1.50
C TRP A 184 -4.53 7.81 0.16
N GLN A 185 -5.26 6.87 -0.43
CA GLN A 185 -6.08 7.12 -1.63
C GLN A 185 -7.46 6.51 -1.42
N ALA A 186 -8.49 7.25 -1.83
CA ALA A 186 -9.87 6.78 -1.75
C ALA A 186 -10.10 5.50 -2.58
N ASP A 187 -9.35 5.33 -3.68
CA ASP A 187 -9.49 4.20 -4.62
C ASP A 187 -9.00 2.85 -4.05
N TYR A 188 -8.25 2.84 -2.94
CA TYR A 188 -7.81 1.58 -2.32
C TYR A 188 -8.98 0.76 -1.75
N VAL A 189 -10.15 1.37 -1.55
CA VAL A 189 -11.37 0.68 -1.10
C VAL A 189 -12.01 -0.18 -2.20
N SER A 190 -11.72 0.04 -3.49
CA SER A 190 -12.41 -0.62 -4.61
C SER A 190 -11.58 -1.63 -5.41
N LEU A 191 -10.27 -1.74 -5.19
CA LEU A 191 -9.40 -2.68 -5.92
C LEU A 191 -9.63 -4.17 -5.57
N ARG A 192 -10.50 -4.50 -4.61
CA ARG A 192 -11.01 -5.87 -4.41
C ARG A 192 -12.03 -6.29 -5.49
N SER A 193 -12.51 -5.37 -6.32
CA SER A 193 -13.65 -5.59 -7.22
C SER A 193 -13.38 -5.45 -8.72
N ASP A 194 -12.15 -5.15 -9.16
CA ASP A 194 -11.84 -5.06 -10.60
C ASP A 194 -10.95 -6.25 -11.03
N PRO A 195 -11.38 -7.07 -12.02
CA PRO A 195 -10.74 -8.32 -12.37
C PRO A 195 -9.33 -8.09 -12.95
N ALA A 196 -8.48 -9.12 -12.84
CA ALA A 196 -7.12 -9.14 -13.38
C ALA A 196 -7.07 -8.50 -14.78
N GLN A 197 -6.22 -7.49 -14.95
CA GLN A 197 -6.00 -6.84 -16.25
C GLN A 197 -5.71 -7.90 -17.32
N PRO A 198 -6.31 -7.78 -18.52
CA PRO A 198 -5.98 -8.68 -19.61
C PRO A 198 -4.52 -8.50 -19.99
N ILE A 199 -3.76 -9.59 -19.97
CA ILE A 199 -2.47 -9.65 -20.63
C ILE A 199 -2.76 -9.48 -22.12
N PHE A 200 -2.24 -8.41 -22.70
CA PHE A 200 -2.30 -8.25 -24.15
C PHE A 200 -1.33 -9.28 -24.76
N ASP A 201 -1.90 -10.25 -25.48
CA ASP A 201 -1.13 -11.13 -26.36
C ASP A 201 -0.64 -10.29 -27.55
N VAL A 202 0.68 -10.22 -27.72
CA VAL A 202 1.35 -9.81 -28.97
C VAL A 202 2.22 -10.97 -29.43
#